data_AF-A0A0C3DLN9-F1
#
_entry.id   AF-A0A0C3DLN9-F1
#
_cell.length_a   1.000
_cell.length_b   1.000
_cell.length_c   1.000
_cell.angle_alpha   90.00
_cell.angle_beta   90.00
_cell.angle_gamma   90.00
#
_symmetry.space_group_name_H-M   'P 1'
#
loop_
_entity.id
_entity.type
_entity.pdbx_description
1 polymer ?
#
loop_
_entity_poly.entity_id
_entity_poly.type
_entity_poly.pdbx_seq_one_letter_code
_entity_poly.pdbx_strand_id
1 'polypeptide(L)'
;TFKDHLVAWVEAYLKKHYKNNFEAVLADIDRRIAAVPPFPGLRHFPQGHGFKQWTGNDSKALMKVYLPAIAGYVPDQMVQALAAFMDFCYIVRQSSLDEADLNALDNALQHFETECTIFETEEIRLDGISIP
;
A
#
# COMPACT_ATOMS: atom_id res chain seq x y z
N THR A 1 -0.76 2.25 -11.41
CA THR A 1 -0.23 0.98 -10.83
C THR A 1 -0.10 1.11 -9.31
N PHE A 2 0.25 0.04 -8.54
CA PHE A 2 0.42 0.10 -7.06
C PHE A 2 1.18 1.34 -6.57
N LYS A 3 2.23 1.73 -7.29
CA LYS A 3 2.98 2.97 -7.04
C LYS A 3 2.14 4.23 -7.26
N ASP A 4 1.55 4.37 -8.46
CA ASP A 4 0.85 5.59 -8.89
C ASP A 4 -0.45 5.85 -8.11
N HIS A 5 -0.94 4.86 -7.37
CA HIS A 5 -2.14 4.99 -6.54
C HIS A 5 -1.78 4.91 -5.06
N LEU A 6 -1.39 3.73 -4.55
CA LEU A 6 -1.27 3.55 -3.10
C LEU A 6 -0.10 4.30 -2.48
N VAL A 7 1.10 4.15 -3.05
CA VAL A 7 2.29 4.84 -2.51
C VAL A 7 2.13 6.36 -2.68
N ALA A 8 1.67 6.80 -3.85
CA ALA A 8 1.44 8.22 -4.10
C ALA A 8 0.39 8.85 -3.17
N TRP A 9 -0.70 8.15 -2.85
CA TRP A 9 -1.73 8.67 -1.94
C TRP A 9 -1.23 8.73 -0.50
N VAL A 10 -0.49 7.72 -0.05
CA VAL A 10 0.15 7.75 1.28
C VAL A 10 1.15 8.90 1.36
N GLU A 11 2.03 9.06 0.37
CA GLU A 11 2.98 10.18 0.35
C GLU A 11 2.28 11.54 0.35
N ALA A 12 1.18 11.70 -0.40
CA ALA A 12 0.39 12.93 -0.42
C ALA A 12 -0.22 13.23 0.95
N TYR A 13 -0.78 12.21 1.62
CA TYR A 13 -1.28 12.33 2.99
C TYR A 13 -0.18 12.75 3.96
N LEU A 14 0.96 12.06 3.93
CA LEU A 14 2.09 12.35 4.81
C LEU A 14 2.61 13.77 4.58
N LYS A 15 2.69 14.22 3.33
CA LYS A 15 3.13 15.58 2.99
C LYS A 15 2.17 16.65 3.50
N LYS A 16 0.84 16.40 3.42
CA LYS A 16 -0.20 17.30 3.95
C LYS A 16 -0.11 17.45 5.46
N HIS A 17 0.07 16.34 6.18
CA HIS A 17 -0.02 16.31 7.65
C HIS A 17 1.29 16.57 8.38
N TYR A 18 2.42 16.09 7.86
CA TYR A 18 3.72 16.23 8.53
C TYR A 18 4.53 17.44 8.08
N LYS A 19 4.15 18.11 6.97
CA LYS A 19 4.75 19.36 6.46
C LYS A 19 6.28 19.39 6.58
N ASN A 20 6.81 20.11 7.59
CA ASN A 20 8.25 20.26 7.83
C ASN A 20 8.96 18.97 8.28
N ASN A 21 8.21 18.01 8.84
CA ASN A 21 8.71 16.71 9.29
C ASN A 21 8.52 15.61 8.24
N PHE A 22 7.98 15.93 7.06
CA PHE A 22 7.71 14.95 6.00
C PHE A 22 8.94 14.10 5.66
N GLU A 23 10.10 14.73 5.44
CA GLU A 23 11.35 14.04 5.11
C GLU A 23 11.81 13.09 6.23
N ALA A 24 11.63 13.49 7.50
CA ALA A 24 12.00 12.67 8.65
C ALA A 24 11.07 11.45 8.79
N VAL A 25 9.78 11.63 8.53
CA VAL A 25 8.80 10.53 8.51
C VAL A 25 9.08 9.57 7.37
N LEU A 26 9.37 10.09 6.18
CA LEU A 26 9.70 9.27 5.01
C LEU A 26 10.97 8.45 5.26
N ALA A 27 11.99 9.06 5.86
CA ALA A 27 13.21 8.38 6.27
C ALA A 27 12.97 7.29 7.34
N ASP A 28 12.03 7.49 8.27
CA ASP A 28 11.68 6.44 9.23
C ASP A 28 10.94 5.28 8.57
N ILE A 29 10.03 5.56 7.63
CA ILE A 29 9.36 4.53 6.83
C ILE A 29 10.40 3.71 6.06
N ASP A 30 11.35 4.37 5.40
CA ASP A 30 12.46 3.69 4.71
C ASP A 30 13.31 2.84 5.65
N ARG A 31 13.58 3.35 6.85
CA ARG A 31 14.29 2.61 7.89
C ARG A 31 13.51 1.37 8.35
N ARG A 32 12.18 1.46 8.50
CA ARG A 32 11.32 0.32 8.85
C ARG A 32 11.32 -0.73 7.74
N ILE A 33 11.24 -0.31 6.48
CA ILE A 33 11.32 -1.21 5.32
C ILE A 33 12.69 -1.91 5.28
N ALA A 34 13.78 -1.17 5.52
CA ALA A 34 15.14 -1.71 5.53
C ALA A 34 15.43 -2.63 6.73
N ALA A 35 14.67 -2.51 7.83
CA ALA A 35 14.81 -3.35 9.02
C ALA A 35 14.11 -4.72 8.89
N VAL A 36 13.37 -4.97 7.81
CA VAL A 36 12.68 -6.24 7.60
C VAL A 36 13.71 -7.37 7.48
N PRO A 37 13.58 -8.44 8.28
CA PRO A 37 14.56 -9.53 8.26
C PRO A 37 14.60 -10.19 6.87
N PRO A 38 15.79 -10.62 6.40
CA PRO A 38 15.90 -11.37 5.15
C PRO A 38 15.04 -12.63 5.20
N PHE A 39 14.18 -12.82 4.21
CA PHE A 39 13.34 -14.01 4.08
C PHE A 39 13.51 -14.62 2.69
N PRO A 40 13.62 -15.96 2.54
CA PRO A 40 13.73 -16.60 1.24
C PRO A 40 12.58 -16.20 0.31
N GLY A 41 12.91 -15.64 -0.86
CA GLY A 41 11.91 -15.16 -1.83
C GLY A 41 11.29 -13.79 -1.53
N LEU A 42 11.74 -13.09 -0.47
CA LEU A 42 11.46 -11.68 -0.26
C LEU A 42 12.71 -10.86 -0.62
N ARG A 43 12.55 -9.88 -1.50
CA ARG A 43 13.64 -8.95 -1.82
C ARG A 43 13.87 -8.02 -0.63
N HIS A 44 15.12 -7.94 -0.18
CA HIS A 44 15.54 -7.00 0.85
C HIS A 44 15.73 -5.60 0.25
N PHE A 45 15.33 -4.56 0.99
CA PHE A 45 15.32 -3.17 0.54
C PHE A 45 16.18 -2.28 1.46
N PRO A 46 17.51 -2.32 1.32
CA PRO A 46 18.42 -1.60 2.22
C PRO A 46 18.34 -0.07 2.11
N GLN A 47 17.71 0.45 1.03
CA GLN A 47 17.52 1.88 0.76
C GLN A 47 16.04 2.29 0.84
N GLY A 48 15.16 1.43 1.38
CA GLY A 48 13.73 1.71 1.46
C GLY A 48 13.01 1.70 0.11
N HIS A 49 12.04 2.60 -0.08
CA HIS A 49 11.18 2.66 -1.28
C HIS A 49 11.68 3.61 -2.39
N GLY A 50 12.83 4.26 -2.22
CA GLY A 50 13.41 5.25 -3.15
C GLY A 50 13.97 4.71 -4.48
N PHE A 51 13.25 3.86 -5.22
CA PHE A 51 13.73 3.33 -6.51
C PHE A 51 13.60 4.34 -7.65
N LYS A 52 14.72 4.60 -8.34
CA LYS A 52 14.76 5.39 -9.60
C LYS A 52 13.89 4.78 -10.70
N GLN A 53 13.70 3.45 -10.69
CA GLN A 53 12.79 2.72 -11.55
C GLN A 53 12.21 1.53 -10.78
N TRP A 54 10.89 1.42 -10.75
CA TRP A 54 10.18 0.32 -10.11
C TRP A 54 9.88 -0.78 -11.14
N THR A 55 10.31 -2.00 -10.88
CA THR A 55 9.85 -3.19 -11.62
C THR A 55 8.59 -3.77 -10.97
N GLY A 56 7.87 -4.64 -11.69
CA GLY A 56 6.74 -5.39 -11.11
C GLY A 56 7.16 -6.24 -9.90
N ASN A 57 8.40 -6.73 -9.89
CA ASN A 57 8.96 -7.47 -8.75
C ASN A 57 9.24 -6.56 -7.55
N ASP A 58 9.69 -5.32 -7.78
CA ASP A 58 9.86 -4.33 -6.71
C ASP A 58 8.53 -4.00 -6.06
N SER A 59 7.49 -3.79 -6.88
CA SER A 59 6.13 -3.51 -6.39
C SER A 59 5.60 -4.66 -5.54
N LYS A 60 5.75 -5.92 -6.01
CA LYS A 60 5.31 -7.12 -5.27
C LYS A 60 6.04 -7.32 -3.95
N ALA A 61 7.34 -7.06 -3.91
CA ALA A 61 8.12 -7.20 -2.69
C ALA A 61 7.80 -6.06 -1.70
N LEU A 62 7.60 -4.82 -2.18
CA LEU A 62 7.21 -3.72 -1.32
C LEU A 62 5.83 -3.95 -0.70
N MET A 63 4.84 -4.42 -1.48
CA MET A 63 3.49 -4.76 -0.98
C MET A 63 3.54 -5.59 0.31
N LYS A 64 4.49 -6.55 0.41
CA LYS A 64 4.63 -7.44 1.58
C LYS A 64 5.13 -6.76 2.85
N VAL A 65 5.79 -5.61 2.72
CA VAL A 65 6.49 -4.93 3.84
C VAL A 65 5.96 -3.53 4.11
N TYR A 66 5.09 -3.00 3.25
CA TYR A 66 4.67 -1.60 3.28
C TYR A 66 3.69 -1.28 4.42
N LEU A 67 2.69 -2.14 4.67
CA LEU A 67 1.69 -1.92 5.73
C LEU A 67 2.32 -1.66 7.11
N PRO A 68 3.21 -2.53 7.63
CA PRO A 68 3.82 -2.28 8.93
C PRO A 68 4.75 -1.06 8.93
N ALA A 69 5.29 -0.67 7.77
CA ALA A 69 6.15 0.49 7.67
C ALA A 69 5.39 1.81 7.84
N ILE A 70 4.16 1.89 7.33
CA ILE A 70 3.33 3.12 7.40
C ILE A 70 2.42 3.17 8.64
N ALA A 71 2.24 2.05 9.33
CA ALA A 71 1.40 1.98 10.53
C ALA A 71 1.87 2.97 11.61
N GLY A 72 0.91 3.70 12.18
CA GLY A 72 1.16 4.78 13.15
C GLY A 72 1.56 6.12 12.53
N TYR A 73 1.80 6.19 11.21
CA TYR A 73 1.97 7.45 10.49
C TYR A 73 0.72 7.88 9.72
N VAL A 74 -0.12 6.93 9.33
CA VAL A 74 -1.39 7.13 8.65
C VAL A 74 -2.55 6.60 9.50
N PRO A 75 -3.80 7.02 9.26
CA PRO A 75 -4.96 6.47 9.93
C PRO A 75 -5.08 4.97 9.68
N ASP A 76 -5.56 4.21 10.67
CA ASP A 76 -5.76 2.77 10.54
C ASP A 76 -6.63 2.41 9.33
N GLN A 77 -7.63 3.26 9.03
CA GLN A 77 -8.49 3.12 7.86
C GLN A 77 -7.71 3.10 6.54
N MET A 78 -6.65 3.92 6.40
CA MET A 78 -5.77 3.86 5.22
C MET A 78 -5.01 2.54 5.15
N VAL A 79 -4.52 2.04 6.29
CA VAL A 79 -3.83 0.75 6.36
C VAL A 79 -4.77 -0.38 5.93
N GLN A 80 -6.03 -0.35 6.38
CA GLN A 80 -7.06 -1.32 6.01
C GLN A 80 -7.40 -1.24 4.52
N ALA A 81 -7.56 -0.04 3.96
CA ALA A 81 -7.76 0.13 2.52
C ALA A 81 -6.60 -0.47 1.71
N LEU A 82 -5.35 -0.19 2.10
CA LEU A 82 -4.19 -0.77 1.44
C LEU A 82 -4.16 -2.30 1.57
N ALA A 83 -4.50 -2.85 2.74
CA ALA A 83 -4.59 -4.29 2.96
C ALA A 83 -5.61 -4.95 2.03
N ALA A 84 -6.85 -4.42 1.99
CA ALA A 84 -7.93 -4.91 1.14
C ALA A 84 -7.54 -4.94 -0.34
N PHE A 85 -6.91 -3.86 -0.83
CA PHE A 85 -6.42 -3.80 -2.20
C PHE A 85 -5.35 -4.87 -2.49
N MET A 86 -4.45 -5.11 -1.54
CA MET A 86 -3.41 -6.12 -1.70
C MET A 86 -3.98 -7.53 -1.68
N ASP A 87 -4.95 -7.82 -0.82
CA ASP A 87 -5.65 -9.11 -0.78
C ASP A 87 -6.35 -9.37 -2.11
N PHE A 88 -7.09 -8.40 -2.64
CA PHE A 88 -7.67 -8.48 -3.98
C PHE A 88 -6.61 -8.80 -5.04
N CYS A 89 -5.50 -8.04 -5.06
CA CYS A 89 -4.40 -8.26 -5.99
C CYS A 89 -3.75 -9.64 -5.85
N TYR A 90 -3.70 -10.20 -4.64
CA TYR A 90 -3.13 -11.53 -4.41
C TYR A 90 -4.06 -12.62 -4.92
N ILE A 91 -5.37 -12.50 -4.69
CA ILE A 91 -6.34 -13.49 -5.15
C ILE A 91 -6.40 -13.50 -6.68
N VAL A 92 -6.57 -12.35 -7.35
CA VAL A 92 -6.64 -12.27 -8.84
C VAL A 92 -5.40 -12.88 -9.53
N ARG A 93 -4.26 -12.96 -8.84
CA ARG A 93 -3.00 -13.47 -9.39
C ARG A 93 -2.79 -14.98 -9.22
N GLN A 94 -3.70 -15.68 -8.56
CA GLN A 94 -3.63 -17.14 -8.44
C GLN A 94 -3.75 -17.81 -9.82
N SER A 95 -3.17 -19.00 -9.98
CA SER A 95 -3.16 -19.72 -11.26
C SER A 95 -4.52 -20.29 -11.66
N SER A 96 -5.42 -20.40 -10.71
CA SER A 96 -6.80 -20.89 -10.82
C SER A 96 -7.59 -20.28 -9.68
N LEU A 97 -8.86 -19.98 -9.92
CA LEU A 97 -9.78 -19.45 -8.93
C LEU A 97 -10.94 -20.44 -8.78
N ASP A 98 -11.34 -20.70 -7.55
CA ASP A 98 -12.59 -21.39 -7.25
C ASP A 98 -13.69 -20.43 -6.78
N GLU A 99 -14.86 -20.97 -6.43
CA GLU A 99 -15.99 -20.16 -5.96
C GLU A 99 -15.69 -19.45 -4.64
N ALA A 100 -14.85 -20.02 -3.77
CA ALA A 100 -14.44 -19.37 -2.53
C ALA A 100 -13.50 -18.18 -2.83
N ASP A 101 -12.59 -18.32 -3.80
CA ASP A 101 -11.74 -17.21 -4.24
C ASP A 101 -12.54 -16.06 -4.85
N LEU A 102 -13.58 -16.36 -5.65
CA LEU A 102 -14.48 -15.34 -6.19
C LEU A 102 -15.22 -14.58 -5.08
N ASN A 103 -15.73 -15.29 -4.07
CA ASN A 103 -16.34 -14.65 -2.90
C ASN A 103 -15.32 -13.82 -2.12
N ALA A 104 -14.07 -14.29 -2.00
CA ALA A 104 -13.00 -13.53 -1.35
C ALA A 104 -12.63 -12.27 -2.13
N LEU A 105 -12.67 -12.30 -3.47
CA LEU A 105 -12.49 -11.11 -4.31
C LEU A 105 -13.57 -10.07 -4.07
N ASP A 106 -14.84 -10.47 -4.08
CA ASP A 106 -15.96 -9.56 -3.83
C ASP A 106 -15.86 -8.93 -2.43
N ASN A 107 -15.51 -9.72 -1.43
CA ASN A 107 -15.30 -9.22 -0.06
C ASN A 107 -14.11 -8.23 0.01
N ALA A 108 -12.98 -8.55 -0.62
CA ALA A 108 -11.81 -7.67 -0.64
C ALA A 108 -12.10 -6.35 -1.38
N LEU A 109 -12.88 -6.42 -2.46
CA LEU A 109 -13.32 -5.25 -3.20
C LEU A 109 -14.25 -4.36 -2.37
N GLN A 110 -15.29 -4.92 -1.76
CA GLN A 110 -16.21 -4.17 -0.88
C GLN A 110 -15.49 -3.57 0.32
N HIS A 111 -14.55 -4.31 0.91
CA HIS A 111 -13.73 -3.81 2.01
C HIS A 111 -12.86 -2.63 1.53
N PHE A 112 -12.22 -2.76 0.36
CA PHE A 112 -11.46 -1.65 -0.21
C PHE A 112 -12.34 -0.42 -0.43
N GLU A 113 -13.49 -0.57 -1.10
CA GLU A 113 -14.46 0.51 -1.35
C GLU A 113 -14.85 1.23 -0.07
N THR A 114 -15.13 0.48 1.00
CA THR A 114 -15.50 1.05 2.30
C THR A 114 -14.36 1.85 2.91
N GLU A 115 -13.17 1.26 2.98
CA GLU A 115 -12.05 1.87 3.72
C GLU A 115 -11.36 2.98 2.94
N CYS A 116 -11.37 2.93 1.60
CA CYS A 116 -10.69 3.91 0.77
C CYS A 116 -11.36 5.30 0.76
N THR A 117 -12.58 5.43 1.30
CA THR A 117 -13.28 6.70 1.55
C THR A 117 -12.47 7.67 2.42
N ILE A 118 -11.53 7.16 3.21
CA ILE A 118 -10.58 7.99 3.97
C ILE A 118 -9.75 8.92 3.06
N PHE A 119 -9.40 8.47 1.85
CA PHE A 119 -8.62 9.29 0.91
C PHE A 119 -9.42 10.47 0.38
N GLU A 120 -10.75 10.33 0.28
CA GLU A 120 -11.65 11.43 -0.08
C GLU A 120 -11.84 12.38 1.11
N THR A 121 -12.05 11.83 2.30
CA THR A 121 -12.19 12.60 3.55
C THR A 121 -10.95 13.45 3.85
N GLU A 122 -9.77 12.91 3.56
CA GLU A 122 -8.50 13.60 3.71
C GLU A 122 -8.14 14.51 2.52
N GLU A 123 -9.05 14.65 1.55
CA GLU A 123 -8.88 15.42 0.30
C GLU A 123 -7.61 15.05 -0.48
N ILE A 124 -7.20 13.79 -0.40
CA ILE A 124 -6.07 13.24 -1.15
C ILE A 124 -6.52 12.90 -2.57
N ARG A 125 -7.80 12.54 -2.75
CA ARG A 125 -8.42 12.28 -4.05
C ARG A 125 -9.86 12.83 -4.05
N LEU A 126 -10.23 13.57 -5.10
CA LEU A 126 -11.55 14.23 -5.21
C LEU A 126 -12.43 13.66 -6.33
N ASP A 127 -11.85 12.96 -7.32
CA ASP A 127 -12.56 12.55 -8.55
C ASP A 127 -13.11 11.10 -8.51
N GLY A 128 -13.39 10.58 -7.31
CA GLY A 128 -13.89 9.23 -7.11
C GLY A 128 -12.84 8.15 -7.34
N ILE A 129 -13.00 7.03 -6.63
CA ILE A 129 -12.03 5.93 -6.67
C ILE A 129 -12.33 5.04 -7.87
N SER A 130 -11.65 5.30 -9.00
CA SER A 130 -11.58 4.31 -10.08
C SER A 130 -10.84 3.09 -9.55
N ILE A 131 -11.63 2.08 -9.22
CA ILE A 131 -11.24 0.73 -8.91
C ILE A 131 -10.61 0.15 -10.20
N PRO A 132 -9.48 -0.57 -10.11
CA PRO A 132 -8.85 -1.20 -11.27
C PRO A 132 -9.75 -2.21 -11.98
#